data_AF-A0A951J3A1-F1
#
_entry.id   AF-A0A951J3A1-F1
#
_cell.length_a   1.000
_cell.length_b   1.000
_cell.length_c   1.000
_cell.angle_alpha   90.00
_cell.angle_beta   90.00
_cell.angle_gamma   90.00
#
_symmetry.space_group_name_H-M   'P 1'
#
loop_
_entity.id
_entity.type
_entity.pdbx_description
1 polymer ?
#
loop_
_entity_poly.entity_id
_entity_poly.type
_entity_poly.pdbx_seq_one_letter_code
_entity_poly.pdbx_strand_id
1 'polypeptide(L)'
;DVPGSVSSQFEQIIQNPTVREVLNQYLTSNSGNVSFDENGLTYTDASGATHSLDLSQLIKSHETLTTLTNNGNGSYTYKNEKGVDVVIDVPGSVSNQFEQIIQNPTVREVLNQYLTSNSGNVSF
;
A
#
# COMPACT_ATOMS: atom_id res chain seq x y z
N ASP A 1 -5.24 -45.19 27.25
CA ASP A 1 -4.40 -44.09 27.75
C ASP A 1 -5.32 -43.01 28.30
N VAL A 2 -5.11 -42.58 29.54
CA VAL A 2 -6.01 -41.64 30.24
C VAL A 2 -6.04 -40.26 29.54
N PRO A 3 -4.91 -39.66 29.16
CA PRO A 3 -4.86 -38.44 28.34
C PRO A 3 -5.69 -38.51 27.05
N GLY A 4 -5.55 -39.58 26.25
CA GLY A 4 -6.32 -39.72 25.01
C GLY A 4 -7.83 -39.78 25.23
N SER A 5 -8.28 -40.44 26.31
CA SER A 5 -9.71 -40.47 26.68
C SER A 5 -10.21 -39.10 27.15
N VAL A 6 -9.40 -38.35 27.90
CA VAL A 6 -9.74 -36.99 28.36
C VAL A 6 -9.87 -36.03 27.18
N SER A 7 -8.92 -36.04 26.23
CA SER A 7 -9.00 -35.19 25.03
C SER A 7 -10.26 -35.47 24.21
N SER A 8 -10.59 -36.74 23.99
CA SER A 8 -11.79 -37.13 23.25
C SER A 8 -13.08 -36.68 23.95
N GLN A 9 -13.13 -36.76 25.28
CA GLN A 9 -14.25 -36.26 26.06
C GLN A 9 -14.39 -34.73 25.96
N PHE A 10 -13.29 -33.99 26.03
CA PHE A 10 -13.32 -32.54 25.87
C PHE A 10 -13.81 -32.13 24.48
N GLU A 11 -13.36 -32.81 23.41
CA GLU A 11 -13.87 -32.57 22.06
C GLU A 11 -15.38 -32.81 21.95
N GLN A 12 -15.89 -33.89 22.53
CA GLN A 12 -17.34 -34.17 22.56
C GLN A 12 -18.11 -33.11 23.36
N ILE A 13 -17.57 -32.65 24.48
CA ILE A 13 -18.18 -31.62 25.33
C ILE A 13 -18.29 -30.29 24.57
N ILE A 14 -17.24 -29.84 23.89
CA ILE A 14 -17.28 -28.56 23.16
C ILE A 14 -18.10 -28.63 21.86
N GLN A 15 -18.27 -29.83 21.29
CA GLN A 15 -19.14 -30.04 20.12
C GLN A 15 -20.62 -30.19 20.51
N ASN A 16 -20.94 -30.44 21.79
CA ASN A 16 -22.30 -30.52 22.26
C ASN A 16 -23.03 -29.18 22.01
N PRO A 17 -24.16 -29.16 21.27
CA PRO A 17 -24.83 -27.90 20.92
C PRO A 17 -25.26 -27.06 22.11
N THR A 18 -25.71 -27.68 23.20
CA THR A 18 -26.13 -26.98 24.42
C THR A 18 -24.93 -26.35 25.13
N VAL A 19 -23.82 -27.06 25.23
CA VAL A 19 -22.57 -26.51 25.82
C VAL A 19 -22.06 -25.35 24.96
N ARG A 20 -22.09 -25.51 23.63
CA ARG A 20 -21.67 -24.48 22.69
C ARG A 20 -22.52 -23.22 22.82
N GLU A 21 -23.84 -23.38 22.95
CA GLU A 21 -24.76 -22.26 23.14
C GLU A 21 -24.50 -21.53 24.46
N VAL A 22 -24.32 -22.24 25.57
CA VAL A 22 -24.02 -21.63 26.88
C VAL A 22 -22.67 -20.92 26.86
N LEU A 23 -21.64 -21.53 26.27
CA LEU A 23 -20.33 -20.90 26.11
C LEU A 23 -20.42 -19.66 25.23
N ASN A 24 -21.12 -19.74 24.10
CA ASN A 24 -21.38 -18.58 23.25
C ASN A 24 -22.09 -17.48 24.01
N GLN A 25 -23.15 -17.80 24.77
CA GLN A 25 -23.86 -16.83 25.61
C GLN A 25 -22.93 -16.17 26.63
N TYR A 26 -22.06 -16.92 27.32
CA TYR A 26 -21.06 -16.33 28.22
C TYR A 26 -20.05 -15.43 27.49
N LEU A 27 -19.64 -15.81 26.29
CA LEU A 27 -18.73 -15.02 25.47
C LEU A 27 -19.42 -13.80 24.84
N THR A 28 -20.73 -13.81 24.65
CA THR A 28 -21.47 -12.72 24.00
C THR A 28 -22.28 -11.86 24.95
N SER A 29 -22.60 -12.30 26.17
CA SER A 29 -23.45 -11.57 27.14
C SER A 29 -22.65 -10.83 28.22
N ASN A 30 -21.33 -11.07 28.30
CA ASN A 30 -20.48 -10.35 29.24
C ASN A 30 -20.01 -9.03 28.63
N SER A 31 -20.21 -7.96 29.39
CA SER A 31 -19.77 -6.62 29.04
C SER A 31 -18.27 -6.58 28.71
N GLY A 32 -17.92 -5.93 27.60
CA GLY A 32 -16.52 -5.70 27.21
C GLY A 32 -15.90 -6.78 26.32
N ASN A 33 -16.63 -7.86 26.01
CA ASN A 33 -16.18 -8.83 25.02
C ASN A 33 -16.26 -8.22 23.62
N VAL A 34 -15.15 -8.29 22.89
CA VAL A 34 -15.04 -7.84 21.50
C VAL A 34 -15.07 -9.07 20.60
N SER A 35 -15.96 -9.07 19.60
CA SER A 35 -16.04 -10.08 18.56
C SER A 35 -15.63 -9.50 17.21
N PHE A 36 -15.07 -10.33 16.34
CA PHE A 36 -14.75 -9.98 14.96
C PHE A 36 -15.23 -11.10 14.03
N ASP A 37 -16.11 -10.75 13.09
CA ASP A 37 -16.63 -11.66 12.06
C ASP A 37 -16.80 -10.93 10.71
N GLU A 38 -17.56 -11.53 9.80
CA GLU A 38 -17.85 -10.99 8.46
C GLU A 38 -18.53 -9.60 8.49
N ASN A 39 -19.20 -9.26 9.59
CA ASN A 39 -19.87 -7.98 9.81
C ASN A 39 -18.98 -6.94 10.52
N GLY A 40 -17.74 -7.30 10.87
CA GLY A 40 -16.75 -6.41 11.47
C GLY A 40 -16.61 -6.57 12.99
N LEU A 41 -16.10 -5.53 13.64
CA LEU A 41 -15.87 -5.52 15.09
C LEU A 41 -17.17 -5.15 15.83
N THR A 42 -17.55 -5.95 16.80
CA THR A 42 -18.66 -5.67 17.70
C THR A 42 -18.24 -5.83 19.16
N TYR A 43 -18.92 -5.14 20.06
CA TYR A 43 -18.77 -5.38 21.50
C TYR A 43 -20.12 -5.44 22.19
N THR A 44 -20.18 -6.17 23.30
CA THR A 44 -21.38 -6.23 24.15
C THR A 44 -21.22 -5.27 25.32
N ASP A 45 -22.23 -4.44 25.59
CA ASP A 45 -22.25 -3.53 26.74
C ASP A 45 -22.72 -4.20 28.04
N ALA A 46 -22.80 -3.44 29.14
CA ALA A 46 -23.23 -3.95 30.45
C ALA A 46 -24.71 -4.37 30.52
N SER A 47 -25.52 -3.99 29.54
CA SER A 47 -26.92 -4.40 29.41
C SER A 47 -27.09 -5.66 28.55
N GLY A 48 -26.02 -6.18 27.96
CA GLY A 48 -26.07 -7.31 27.03
C GLY A 48 -26.38 -6.90 25.59
N ALA A 49 -26.41 -5.59 25.27
CA ALA A 49 -26.64 -5.13 23.91
C ALA A 49 -25.34 -5.13 23.08
N THR A 50 -25.43 -5.63 21.86
CA THR A 50 -24.32 -5.63 20.89
C THR A 50 -24.26 -4.31 20.14
N HIS A 51 -23.05 -3.74 20.05
CA HIS A 51 -22.76 -2.52 19.32
C HIS A 51 -21.68 -2.76 18.28
N SER A 52 -21.87 -2.23 17.08
CA SER A 52 -20.82 -2.20 16.05
C SER A 52 -19.81 -1.10 16.35
N LEU A 53 -18.53 -1.43 16.21
CA LEU A 53 -17.44 -0.47 16.32
C LEU A 53 -17.03 -0.02 14.91
N ASP A 54 -17.49 1.15 14.49
CA ASP A 54 -17.06 1.78 13.24
C ASP A 54 -15.65 2.35 13.39
N LEU A 55 -14.67 1.67 12.79
CA LEU A 55 -13.27 2.12 12.76
C LEU A 55 -12.94 2.98 11.53
N SER A 56 -13.90 3.27 10.65
CA SER A 56 -13.63 3.96 9.38
C SER A 56 -12.98 5.33 9.59
N GLN A 57 -13.41 6.10 10.60
CA GLN A 57 -12.80 7.38 10.94
C GLN A 57 -11.40 7.21 11.51
N LEU A 58 -11.18 6.23 12.38
CA LEU A 58 -9.86 5.95 12.97
C LEU A 58 -8.86 5.56 11.89
N ILE A 59 -9.26 4.65 11.00
CA ILE A 59 -8.45 4.22 9.86
C ILE A 59 -8.12 5.40 8.96
N LYS A 60 -9.12 6.20 8.54
CA LYS A 60 -8.89 7.39 7.70
C LYS A 60 -7.96 8.41 8.33
N SER A 61 -8.02 8.59 9.65
CA SER A 61 -7.13 9.52 10.36
C SER A 61 -5.67 9.08 10.47
N HIS A 62 -5.40 7.78 10.28
CA HIS A 62 -4.06 7.18 10.34
C HIS A 62 -3.60 6.63 8.99
N GLU A 63 -4.45 6.68 7.97
CA GLU A 63 -4.07 6.38 6.60
C GLU A 63 -3.07 7.42 6.11
N THR A 64 -1.99 6.95 5.49
CA THR A 64 -0.97 7.83 4.93
C THR A 64 -1.23 8.02 3.45
N LEU A 65 -1.41 9.28 3.02
CA LEU A 65 -1.68 9.62 1.63
C LEU A 65 -0.39 10.01 0.90
N THR A 66 -0.09 9.30 -0.19
CA THR A 66 0.91 9.73 -1.18
C THR A 66 0.23 10.23 -2.44
N THR A 67 0.77 11.28 -3.07
CA THR A 67 0.23 11.81 -4.33
C THR A 67 1.29 11.88 -5.41
N LEU A 68 0.88 11.62 -6.66
CA LEU A 68 1.65 11.92 -7.85
C LEU A 68 0.80 12.84 -8.74
N THR A 69 1.22 14.09 -8.88
CA THR A 69 0.50 15.12 -9.61
C THR A 69 1.24 15.47 -10.90
N ASN A 70 0.53 15.46 -12.03
CA ASN A 70 1.06 15.95 -13.31
C ASN A 70 1.02 17.47 -13.33
N ASN A 71 2.14 18.12 -13.64
CA ASN A 71 2.27 19.58 -13.65
C ASN A 71 1.93 20.21 -15.03
N GLY A 72 1.58 19.40 -16.05
CA GLY A 72 1.17 19.85 -17.38
C GLY A 72 2.32 20.23 -18.33
N ASN A 73 3.55 20.29 -17.85
CA ASN A 73 4.75 20.60 -18.62
C ASN A 73 5.68 19.39 -18.81
N GLY A 74 5.19 18.17 -18.54
CA GLY A 74 5.99 16.94 -18.58
C GLY A 74 6.74 16.63 -17.28
N SER A 75 6.69 17.52 -16.28
CA SER A 75 7.14 17.21 -14.91
C SER A 75 6.01 16.71 -14.03
N TYR A 76 6.38 16.00 -12.96
CA TYR A 76 5.45 15.50 -11.95
C TYR A 76 5.90 15.92 -10.56
N THR A 77 4.95 16.12 -9.65
CA THR A 77 5.20 16.36 -8.24
C THR A 77 4.77 15.13 -7.44
N TYR A 78 5.73 14.45 -6.83
CA TYR A 78 5.48 13.38 -5.87
C TYR A 78 5.50 13.94 -4.46
N LYS A 79 4.44 13.71 -3.68
CA LYS A 79 4.36 14.03 -2.25
C LYS A 79 4.30 12.73 -1.47
N ASN A 80 5.29 12.52 -0.59
CA ASN A 80 5.31 11.35 0.31
C ASN A 80 4.48 11.60 1.57
N GLU A 81 4.40 10.58 2.42
CA GLU A 81 3.66 10.57 3.69
C GLU A 81 4.21 11.58 4.71
N LYS A 82 5.43 12.08 4.51
CA LYS A 82 6.03 13.16 5.32
C LYS A 82 5.64 14.56 4.82
N GLY A 83 4.80 14.65 3.79
CA GLY A 83 4.35 15.91 3.19
C GLY A 83 5.43 16.61 2.35
N VAL A 84 6.54 15.93 2.04
CA VAL A 84 7.65 16.49 1.28
C VAL A 84 7.39 16.33 -0.21
N ASP A 85 7.50 17.44 -0.94
CA ASP A 85 7.38 17.46 -2.39
C ASP A 85 8.72 17.18 -3.07
N VAL A 86 8.69 16.29 -4.06
CA VAL A 86 9.79 15.98 -4.96
C VAL A 86 9.32 16.21 -6.38
N VAL A 87 10.02 17.10 -7.11
CA VAL A 87 9.74 17.35 -8.52
C VAL A 87 10.55 16.38 -9.37
N ILE A 88 9.84 15.66 -10.23
CA ILE A 88 10.39 14.76 -11.25
C ILE A 88 10.31 15.51 -12.58
N ASP A 89 11.39 16.18 -12.96
CA ASP A 89 11.50 16.94 -14.21
C ASP A 89 12.05 16.06 -15.34
N VAL A 90 11.14 15.41 -16.08
CA VAL A 90 11.51 14.53 -17.18
C VAL A 90 12.13 15.31 -18.35
N PRO A 91 11.52 16.41 -18.87
CA PRO A 91 12.12 17.18 -19.95
C PRO A 91 13.48 17.75 -19.58
N GLY A 92 13.63 18.34 -18.39
CA GLY A 92 14.92 18.87 -17.94
C GLY A 92 15.99 17.78 -17.84
N SER A 93 15.64 16.60 -17.31
CA SER A 93 16.56 15.46 -17.25
C SER A 93 17.02 15.01 -18.65
N VAL A 94 16.09 14.93 -19.62
CA VAL A 94 16.41 14.57 -21.00
C VAL A 94 17.29 15.62 -21.66
N SER A 95 16.98 16.91 -21.48
CA SER A 95 17.80 18.02 -21.99
C SER A 95 19.22 17.98 -21.44
N ASN A 96 19.38 17.77 -20.12
CA ASN A 96 20.69 17.64 -19.47
C ASN A 96 21.47 16.43 -19.99
N GLN A 97 20.81 15.27 -20.14
CA GLN A 97 21.44 14.08 -20.71
C GLN A 97 21.88 14.31 -22.17
N PHE A 98 21.05 14.98 -22.97
CA PHE A 98 21.39 15.29 -24.36
C PHE A 98 22.58 16.25 -24.44
N GLU A 99 22.63 17.26 -23.59
CA GLU A 99 23.76 18.18 -23.50
C GLU A 99 25.06 17.44 -23.16
N GLN A 100 25.03 16.53 -22.17
CA GLN A 100 26.18 15.70 -21.83
C GLN A 100 26.64 14.81 -23.00
N ILE A 101 25.70 14.22 -23.73
CA ILE A 101 25.99 13.38 -24.90
C ILE A 101 26.71 14.19 -25.98
N ILE A 102 26.19 15.36 -26.34
CA ILE A 102 26.81 16.19 -27.39
C ILE A 102 28.11 16.86 -26.95
N GLN A 103 28.35 16.99 -25.64
CA GLN A 103 29.63 17.48 -25.10
C GLN A 103 30.70 16.38 -25.03
N ASN A 104 30.32 15.10 -25.09
CA ASN A 104 31.27 13.98 -25.07
C ASN A 104 32.25 14.06 -26.27
N PRO A 105 33.58 14.08 -26.03
CA PRO A 105 34.57 14.27 -27.10
C PRO A 105 34.51 13.22 -28.21
N THR A 106 34.28 11.95 -27.88
CA THR A 106 34.17 10.87 -28.85
C THR A 106 32.92 11.05 -29.72
N VAL A 107 31.79 11.39 -29.12
CA VAL A 107 30.55 11.67 -29.85
C VAL A 107 30.73 12.89 -30.77
N ARG A 108 31.38 13.94 -30.27
CA ARG A 108 31.70 15.14 -31.08
C ARG A 108 32.58 14.82 -32.26
N GLU A 109 33.63 14.02 -32.06
CA GLU A 109 34.53 13.63 -33.14
C GLU A 109 33.79 12.83 -34.22
N VAL A 110 33.02 11.82 -33.81
CA VAL A 110 32.19 11.03 -34.74
C VAL A 110 31.20 11.93 -35.50
N LEU A 111 30.50 12.83 -34.82
CA LEU A 111 29.58 13.78 -35.45
C LEU A 111 30.30 14.70 -36.43
N ASN A 112 31.45 15.26 -36.04
CA ASN A 112 32.28 16.08 -36.93
C ASN A 112 32.74 15.28 -38.15
N GLN A 113 33.13 14.03 -37.97
CA GLN A 113 33.51 13.13 -39.07
C GLN A 113 32.33 12.90 -40.01
N TYR A 114 31.14 12.57 -39.50
CA TYR A 114 29.93 12.43 -40.33
C TYR A 114 29.57 13.71 -41.09
N LEU A 115 29.64 14.86 -40.43
CA LEU A 115 29.36 16.15 -41.05
C LEU A 115 30.39 16.45 -42.14
N THR A 116 31.69 16.29 -41.86
CA THR A 116 32.77 16.61 -42.81
C THR A 116 32.89 15.59 -43.95
N SER A 117 32.71 14.30 -43.70
CA SER A 117 32.71 13.23 -44.72
C SER A 117 31.51 13.31 -45.65
N ASN A 118 30.34 13.76 -45.18
CA ASN A 118 29.14 13.94 -46.02
C ASN A 118 29.01 15.37 -46.60
N SER A 119 29.78 16.34 -46.12
CA SER A 119 29.78 17.73 -46.66
C SER A 119 30.64 17.91 -47.92
N GLY A 120 31.12 16.84 -48.56
CA GLY A 120 32.16 16.94 -49.58
C GLY A 120 32.10 15.96 -50.74
N ASN A 121 30.98 15.88 -51.46
CA ASN A 121 30.99 15.57 -52.89
C ASN A 121 29.90 16.35 -53.67
N VAL A 122 29.74 17.64 -53.37
CA VAL A 122 29.03 18.57 -54.25
C VAL A 122 30.02 19.67 -54.64
N SER A 123 30.85 19.36 -55.63
CA SER A 123 31.55 20.37 -56.43
C SER A 123 30.56 20.96 -57.43
N PHE A 124 30.31 22.28 -57.34
CA PHE A 124 29.72 23.05 -58.45
C PHE A 124 30.76 23.25 -59.55
#